data_AF-A0A534VX79-F1
#
_entry.id   AF-A0A534VX79-F1
#
_cell.length_a   1.000
_cell.length_b   1.000
_cell.length_c   1.000
_cell.angle_alpha   90.00
_cell.angle_beta   90.00
_cell.angle_gamma   90.00
#
_symmetry.space_group_name_H-M   'P 1'
#
loop_
_entity.id
_entity.type
_entity.pdbx_description
1 polymer ?
#
loop_
_entity_poly.entity_id
_entity_poly.type
_entity_poly.pdbx_seq_one_letter_code
_entity_poly.pdbx_strand_id
1 'polypeptide(L)'
;MHGKAILSTAAATIVLAAAGPGFARAHFKVVPFEFDPDNTHLVTSMWRHGLGCPMGAFGDTVCANGDPRDKVNEGLLLSKTGPTAANASAGAELKGVKGMSLTELGYDIRKPGSDVAAAHGPRGSHCDNGSPRFNVALKSGAFFFIGCASPPATTDMPGQGWHRLRWGAGGVVVGFSSSCPDPNVPCPIVSAVQEIDILFDDGRDAGSDEFGLAVLDNIDVNGVLVGRGPDDDGDEGGGEDDDHDDFEFHHS
;
A
#
# COMPACT_ATOMS: atom_id res chain seq x y z
N MET A 1 45.87 -58.05 12.05
CA MET A 1 45.06 -57.15 11.18
C MET A 1 43.68 -57.03 11.80
N HIS A 2 43.43 -55.93 12.52
CA HIS A 2 42.17 -55.68 13.24
C HIS A 2 41.35 -54.66 12.46
N GLY A 3 40.22 -55.07 11.89
CA GLY A 3 39.25 -54.18 11.26
C GLY A 3 37.92 -54.22 12.01
N LYS A 4 37.67 -53.25 12.87
CA LYS A 4 36.35 -53.03 13.49
C LYS A 4 35.50 -52.21 12.52
N ALA A 5 34.43 -52.81 12.01
CA ALA A 5 33.39 -52.09 11.29
C ALA A 5 32.52 -51.32 12.31
N ILE A 6 32.51 -49.99 12.21
CA ILE A 6 31.66 -49.10 12.99
C ILE A 6 30.34 -48.95 12.21
N LEU A 7 29.25 -49.54 12.72
CA LEU A 7 27.91 -49.23 12.22
C LEU A 7 27.52 -47.85 12.75
N SER A 8 27.37 -46.88 11.85
CA SER A 8 26.79 -45.57 12.15
C SER A 8 25.28 -45.64 11.95
N THR A 9 24.52 -45.58 13.04
CA THR A 9 23.06 -45.39 13.01
C THR A 9 22.74 -43.92 12.79
N ALA A 10 22.29 -43.57 11.59
CA ALA A 10 21.71 -42.26 11.31
C ALA A 10 20.28 -42.21 11.86
N ALA A 11 20.03 -41.38 12.87
CA ALA A 11 18.70 -41.08 13.37
C ALA A 11 18.03 -40.08 12.40
N ALA A 12 16.96 -40.51 11.73
CA ALA A 12 16.14 -39.64 10.89
C ALA A 12 15.17 -38.84 11.77
N THR A 13 15.46 -37.56 11.96
CA THR A 13 14.57 -36.62 12.66
C THR A 13 13.40 -36.29 11.75
N ILE A 14 12.21 -36.83 12.04
CA ILE A 14 10.97 -36.45 11.35
C ILE A 14 10.55 -35.08 11.91
N VAL A 15 10.70 -34.03 11.10
CA VAL A 15 10.12 -32.71 11.38
C VAL A 15 8.63 -32.79 11.03
N LEU A 16 7.78 -32.89 12.04
CA LEU A 16 6.33 -32.67 11.88
C LEU A 16 6.13 -31.16 11.62
N ALA A 17 5.87 -30.79 10.37
CA ALA A 17 5.34 -29.47 10.06
C ALA A 17 3.92 -29.38 10.63
N ALA A 18 3.74 -28.63 11.71
CA ALA A 18 2.41 -28.28 12.20
C ALA A 18 1.76 -27.34 11.17
N ALA A 19 0.84 -27.87 10.35
CA ALA A 19 -0.07 -27.04 9.59
C ALA A 19 -0.99 -26.32 10.58
N GLY A 20 -0.73 -25.03 10.83
CA GLY A 20 -1.62 -24.18 11.60
C GLY A 20 -3.01 -24.13 10.95
N PRO A 21 -4.06 -23.82 11.73
CA PRO A 21 -5.41 -23.66 11.17
C PRO A 21 -5.35 -22.60 10.06
N GLY A 22 -5.67 -23.02 8.83
CA GLY A 22 -5.78 -22.13 7.69
C GLY A 22 -6.95 -21.19 7.91
N PHE A 23 -6.68 -19.98 8.39
CA PHE A 23 -7.60 -18.88 8.19
C PHE A 23 -7.76 -18.72 6.67
N ALA A 24 -8.99 -18.86 6.16
CA ALA A 24 -9.28 -18.45 4.81
C ALA A 24 -8.80 -17.01 4.67
N ARG A 25 -7.78 -16.78 3.83
CA ARG A 25 -7.18 -15.46 3.64
C ARG A 25 -8.29 -14.54 3.16
N ALA A 26 -8.74 -13.62 4.01
CA ALA A 26 -9.80 -12.69 3.64
C ALA A 26 -9.33 -11.92 2.40
N HIS A 27 -10.10 -11.98 1.32
CA HIS A 27 -9.83 -11.21 0.13
C HIS A 27 -10.46 -9.84 0.30
N PHE A 28 -9.67 -8.77 0.13
CA PHE A 28 -10.17 -7.41 0.04
C PHE A 28 -9.88 -6.83 -1.35
N LYS A 29 -10.56 -5.73 -1.68
CA LYS A 29 -10.35 -4.94 -2.90
C LYS A 29 -10.00 -3.51 -2.49
N VAL A 30 -9.27 -2.80 -3.34
CA VAL A 30 -8.92 -1.38 -3.15
C VAL A 30 -9.58 -0.57 -4.25
N VAL A 31 -10.67 0.11 -3.92
CA VAL A 31 -11.52 0.79 -4.89
C VAL A 31 -11.25 2.30 -4.82
N PRO A 32 -10.68 2.92 -5.86
CA PRO A 32 -10.40 4.35 -5.86
C PRO A 32 -11.69 5.17 -5.80
N PHE A 33 -11.62 6.35 -5.18
CA PHE A 33 -12.68 7.35 -5.16
C PHE A 33 -12.10 8.76 -5.18
N GLU A 34 -12.93 9.71 -5.58
CA GLU A 34 -12.67 11.15 -5.53
C GLU A 34 -13.76 11.82 -4.70
N PHE A 35 -13.36 12.70 -3.78
CA PHE A 35 -14.26 13.56 -3.03
C PHE A 35 -13.99 15.00 -3.45
N ASP A 36 -14.94 15.64 -4.10
CA ASP A 36 -14.84 17.02 -4.57
C ASP A 36 -16.23 17.67 -4.65
N PRO A 37 -16.89 17.91 -3.50
CA PRO A 37 -18.24 18.46 -3.44
C PRO A 37 -18.37 19.85 -4.09
N ASP A 38 -17.26 20.58 -4.19
CA ASP A 38 -17.20 21.92 -4.77
C ASP A 38 -16.96 21.91 -6.30
N ASN A 39 -16.83 20.71 -6.91
CA ASN A 39 -16.58 20.51 -8.34
C ASN A 39 -15.37 21.30 -8.86
N THR A 40 -14.27 21.24 -8.11
CA THR A 40 -13.04 21.95 -8.42
C THR A 40 -12.19 21.26 -9.50
N HIS A 41 -12.41 19.97 -9.72
CA HIS A 41 -11.62 19.10 -10.60
C HIS A 41 -10.14 19.04 -10.21
N LEU A 42 -9.84 19.16 -8.91
CA LEU A 42 -8.47 19.25 -8.41
C LEU A 42 -7.86 17.90 -8.03
N VAL A 43 -8.65 16.84 -7.99
CA VAL A 43 -8.23 15.53 -7.47
C VAL A 43 -8.38 14.43 -8.52
N THR A 44 -7.52 13.43 -8.44
CA THR A 44 -7.71 12.18 -9.19
C THR A 44 -7.31 10.96 -8.37
N SER A 45 -8.06 9.87 -8.51
CA SER A 45 -7.73 8.57 -7.93
C SER A 45 -7.99 7.44 -8.92
N MET A 46 -6.98 6.65 -9.24
CA MET A 46 -7.13 5.51 -10.16
C MET A 46 -6.00 4.49 -10.05
N TRP A 47 -6.31 3.24 -10.37
CA TRP A 47 -5.29 2.26 -10.73
C TRP A 47 -4.89 2.45 -12.19
N ARG A 48 -3.59 2.42 -12.49
CA ARG A 48 -3.09 2.46 -13.87
C ARG A 48 -1.90 1.54 -14.09
N HIS A 49 -1.93 0.84 -15.23
CA HIS A 49 -0.86 -0.03 -15.71
C HIS A 49 0.49 0.71 -15.77
N GLY A 50 1.56 0.00 -15.42
CA GLY A 50 2.93 0.51 -15.48
C GLY A 50 3.31 1.53 -14.41
N LEU A 51 2.40 1.92 -13.51
CA LEU A 51 2.73 2.80 -12.39
C LEU A 51 3.33 2.06 -11.19
N GLY A 52 3.02 0.77 -11.04
CA GLY A 52 3.33 -0.09 -9.90
C GLY A 52 4.76 -0.62 -9.84
N CYS A 53 5.01 -1.43 -8.82
CA CYS A 53 6.28 -2.07 -8.53
C CYS A 53 6.56 -3.13 -9.61
N PRO A 54 7.65 -3.04 -10.38
CA PRO A 54 7.94 -4.01 -11.43
C PRO A 54 8.35 -5.35 -10.80
N MET A 55 7.40 -6.29 -10.67
CA MET A 55 7.58 -7.51 -9.89
C MET A 55 8.82 -8.31 -10.33
N GLY A 56 9.82 -8.40 -9.44
CA GLY A 56 11.05 -9.17 -9.65
C GLY A 56 11.95 -8.68 -10.80
N ALA A 57 11.64 -7.54 -11.42
CA ALA A 57 12.43 -6.96 -12.51
C ALA A 57 13.27 -5.78 -11.99
N PHE A 58 14.37 -5.49 -12.71
CA PHE A 58 15.22 -4.32 -12.49
C PHE A 58 15.86 -4.15 -11.10
N GLY A 59 15.86 -5.19 -10.26
CA GLY A 59 16.68 -5.27 -9.05
C GLY A 59 16.13 -4.53 -7.83
N ASP A 60 14.89 -4.05 -7.85
CA ASP A 60 14.25 -3.51 -6.65
C ASP A 60 13.75 -4.65 -5.75
N THR A 61 14.38 -4.81 -4.59
CA THR A 61 14.09 -5.89 -3.63
C THR A 61 12.72 -5.75 -2.98
N VAL A 62 12.14 -4.54 -2.91
CA VAL A 62 10.78 -4.34 -2.41
C VAL A 62 9.77 -4.98 -3.37
N CYS A 63 9.99 -4.82 -4.67
CA CYS A 63 9.12 -5.38 -5.71
C CYS A 63 9.24 -6.90 -5.89
N ALA A 64 10.13 -7.58 -5.18
CA ALA A 64 10.31 -9.03 -5.34
C ALA A 64 9.09 -9.85 -4.86
N ASN A 65 8.27 -9.29 -3.95
CA ASN A 65 7.16 -9.99 -3.31
C ASN A 65 5.90 -9.11 -3.27
N GLY A 66 5.25 -8.93 -4.44
CA GLY A 66 3.99 -8.19 -4.61
C GLY A 66 2.75 -9.07 -4.75
N ASP A 67 1.63 -8.48 -5.17
CA ASP A 67 0.41 -9.23 -5.51
C ASP A 67 0.62 -10.05 -6.79
N PRO A 68 0.67 -11.40 -6.72
CA PRO A 68 0.92 -12.23 -7.89
C PRO A 68 -0.18 -12.15 -8.96
N ARG A 69 -1.33 -11.54 -8.66
CA ARG A 69 -2.44 -11.33 -9.60
C ARG A 69 -2.25 -10.07 -10.44
N ASP A 70 -1.41 -9.13 -10.02
CA ASP A 70 -1.04 -8.00 -10.85
C ASP A 70 -0.04 -8.48 -11.92
N LYS A 71 -0.45 -8.41 -13.18
CA LYS A 71 0.35 -8.85 -14.34
C LYS A 71 0.93 -7.69 -15.14
N VAL A 72 0.51 -6.47 -14.84
CA VAL A 72 0.77 -5.28 -15.64
C VAL A 72 1.42 -4.16 -14.82
N ASN A 73 1.79 -4.45 -13.57
CA ASN A 73 2.43 -3.54 -12.63
C ASN A 73 1.54 -2.31 -12.44
N GLU A 74 0.30 -2.52 -11.99
CA GLU A 74 -0.60 -1.42 -11.70
C GLU A 74 -0.13 -0.65 -10.48
N GLY A 75 -0.30 0.67 -10.51
CA GLY A 75 -0.11 1.52 -9.33
C GLY A 75 -1.37 2.32 -9.06
N LEU A 76 -1.72 2.45 -7.79
CA LEU A 76 -2.75 3.36 -7.32
C LEU A 76 -2.17 4.77 -7.31
N LEU A 77 -2.62 5.60 -8.24
CA LEU A 77 -2.35 7.03 -8.30
C LEU A 77 -3.35 7.76 -7.42
N LEU A 78 -2.86 8.58 -6.50
CA LEU A 78 -3.63 9.54 -5.72
C LEU A 78 -3.04 10.92 -5.96
N SER A 79 -3.82 11.90 -6.39
CA SER A 79 -3.31 13.25 -6.60
C SER A 79 -4.32 14.32 -6.23
N LYS A 80 -3.78 15.42 -5.72
CA LYS A 80 -4.47 16.68 -5.48
C LYS A 80 -3.59 17.81 -5.99
N THR A 81 -4.00 18.41 -7.10
CA THR A 81 -3.25 19.48 -7.79
C THR A 81 -3.44 20.86 -7.16
N GLY A 82 -4.51 21.03 -6.37
CA GLY A 82 -4.83 22.26 -5.65
C GLY A 82 -4.09 22.42 -4.32
N PRO A 83 -4.37 23.51 -3.57
CA PRO A 83 -3.87 23.68 -2.21
C PRO A 83 -4.57 22.73 -1.25
N THR A 84 -3.91 22.42 -0.14
CA THR A 84 -4.37 21.53 0.93
C THR A 84 -5.73 21.97 1.47
N ALA A 85 -5.93 23.29 1.61
CA ALA A 85 -7.18 23.88 2.09
C ALA A 85 -8.39 23.72 1.15
N ALA A 86 -8.20 23.32 -0.12
CA ALA A 86 -9.31 23.02 -1.00
C ALA A 86 -10.08 21.80 -0.46
N ASN A 87 -11.41 21.90 -0.43
CA ASN A 87 -12.30 20.83 0.05
C ASN A 87 -12.44 19.71 -0.99
N ALA A 88 -11.33 19.05 -1.28
CA ALA A 88 -11.24 17.93 -2.20
C ALA A 88 -10.18 16.93 -1.71
N SER A 89 -10.39 15.64 -1.96
CA SER A 89 -9.41 14.60 -1.67
C SER A 89 -9.51 13.44 -2.66
N ALA A 90 -8.36 12.82 -2.93
CA ALA A 90 -8.28 11.53 -3.60
C ALA A 90 -8.24 10.44 -2.53
N GLY A 91 -8.73 9.25 -2.83
CA GLY A 91 -8.64 8.14 -1.90
C GLY A 91 -8.93 6.79 -2.51
N ALA A 92 -8.87 5.75 -1.68
CA ALA A 92 -9.33 4.42 -2.05
C ALA A 92 -9.95 3.72 -0.84
N GLU A 93 -11.12 3.11 -1.04
CA GLU A 93 -11.81 2.34 -0.02
C GLU A 93 -11.36 0.87 -0.07
N LEU A 94 -11.01 0.32 1.10
CA LEU A 94 -10.63 -1.07 1.24
C LEU A 94 -11.88 -1.93 1.50
N LYS A 95 -12.50 -2.45 0.44
CA LYS A 95 -13.71 -3.28 0.52
C LYS A 95 -13.36 -4.70 1.01
N GLY A 96 -14.19 -5.25 1.89
CA GLY A 96 -14.05 -6.63 2.40
C GLY A 96 -13.31 -6.76 3.73
N VAL A 97 -12.87 -5.64 4.32
CA VAL A 97 -12.16 -5.60 5.63
C VAL A 97 -13.09 -5.64 6.84
N LYS A 98 -14.40 -5.45 6.63
CA LYS A 98 -15.40 -5.38 7.71
C LYS A 98 -15.42 -6.65 8.55
N GLY A 99 -15.27 -6.47 9.86
CA GLY A 99 -15.29 -7.55 10.85
C GLY A 99 -13.91 -8.13 11.17
N MET A 100 -12.86 -7.76 10.44
CA MET A 100 -11.50 -8.23 10.71
C MET A 100 -10.89 -7.53 11.92
N SER A 101 -10.02 -8.22 12.64
CA SER A 101 -9.07 -7.62 13.59
C SER A 101 -7.78 -7.31 12.85
N LEU A 102 -7.25 -6.10 13.01
CA LEU A 102 -6.00 -5.70 12.35
C LEU A 102 -4.78 -6.27 13.07
N THR A 103 -3.88 -6.84 12.29
CA THR A 103 -2.52 -7.23 12.68
C THR A 103 -1.48 -6.52 11.83
N GLU A 104 -1.87 -6.07 10.64
CA GLU A 104 -1.01 -5.30 9.75
C GLU A 104 -1.83 -4.39 8.83
N LEU A 105 -1.30 -3.19 8.57
CA LEU A 105 -1.67 -2.35 7.44
C LEU A 105 -0.40 -1.91 6.72
N GLY A 106 -0.49 -1.61 5.44
CA GLY A 106 0.61 -0.97 4.74
C GLY A 106 0.42 -0.83 3.26
N TYR A 107 1.48 -0.35 2.61
CA TYR A 107 1.58 -0.22 1.16
C TYR A 107 3.06 -0.11 0.78
N ASP A 108 3.34 -0.39 -0.48
CA ASP A 108 4.60 -0.02 -1.09
C ASP A 108 4.39 1.36 -1.76
N ILE A 109 5.31 2.30 -1.53
CA ILE A 109 5.20 3.69 -2.02
C ILE A 109 6.36 4.00 -2.97
N ARG A 110 6.07 4.63 -4.11
CA ARG A 110 7.07 4.96 -5.12
C ARG A 110 8.00 6.07 -4.63
N LYS A 111 9.24 5.73 -4.31
CA LYS A 111 10.25 6.60 -3.71
C LYS A 111 11.65 6.23 -4.21
N PRO A 112 12.42 7.18 -4.76
CA PRO A 112 13.76 6.87 -5.26
C PRO A 112 14.80 6.79 -4.15
N GLY A 113 15.72 5.84 -4.28
CA GLY A 113 16.95 5.77 -3.48
C GLY A 113 16.89 4.80 -2.31
N SER A 114 18.00 4.09 -2.09
CA SER A 114 18.18 3.17 -0.96
C SER A 114 18.75 3.86 0.29
N ASP A 115 18.93 5.17 0.26
CA ASP A 115 19.35 5.97 1.41
C ASP A 115 18.15 6.23 2.34
N VAL A 116 18.35 5.85 3.60
CA VAL A 116 17.38 5.62 4.70
C VAL A 116 16.51 6.84 5.13
N ALA A 117 16.39 7.87 4.31
CA ALA A 117 15.54 9.05 4.53
C ALA A 117 14.41 9.21 3.48
N ALA A 118 14.30 8.31 2.50
CA ALA A 118 13.50 8.56 1.30
C ALA A 118 11.99 8.36 1.44
N ALA A 119 11.48 7.54 2.38
CA ALA A 119 10.03 7.40 2.57
C ALA A 119 9.36 8.74 2.90
N HIS A 120 10.01 9.60 3.70
CA HIS A 120 9.50 10.93 4.06
C HIS A 120 10.30 12.08 3.39
N GLY A 121 11.24 11.70 2.54
CA GLY A 121 12.08 12.64 1.81
C GLY A 121 11.31 13.37 0.70
N PRO A 122 11.83 14.50 0.22
CA PRO A 122 11.14 15.39 -0.72
C PRO A 122 11.06 14.84 -2.16
N ARG A 123 11.55 13.63 -2.41
CA ARG A 123 11.65 13.03 -3.74
C ARG A 123 10.62 11.92 -3.89
N GLY A 124 9.99 11.83 -5.06
CA GLY A 124 9.01 10.79 -5.36
C GLY A 124 7.62 11.12 -4.82
N SER A 125 6.86 10.10 -4.48
CA SER A 125 5.49 10.23 -3.95
C SER A 125 5.44 11.03 -2.65
N HIS A 126 4.38 11.79 -2.44
CA HIS A 126 4.12 12.49 -1.19
C HIS A 126 3.94 11.53 -0.02
N CYS A 127 4.50 11.90 1.13
CA CYS A 127 4.44 11.12 2.36
C CYS A 127 4.85 11.99 3.55
N ASP A 128 3.88 12.35 4.38
CA ASP A 128 4.10 13.12 5.59
C ASP A 128 3.25 12.59 6.76
N ASN A 129 3.09 13.39 7.82
CA ASN A 129 2.34 12.98 9.01
C ASN A 129 0.82 12.84 8.78
N GLY A 130 0.29 13.45 7.72
CA GLY A 130 -1.13 13.51 7.39
C GLY A 130 -1.51 12.70 6.15
N SER A 131 -0.60 12.48 5.21
CA SER A 131 -0.95 11.91 3.90
C SER A 131 0.18 11.16 3.20
N PRO A 132 -0.12 10.12 2.38
CA PRO A 132 -1.38 9.38 2.37
C PRO A 132 -1.58 8.66 3.71
N ARG A 133 -2.81 8.68 4.22
CA ARG A 133 -3.15 8.07 5.52
C ARG A 133 -4.16 6.97 5.40
N PHE A 134 -4.07 5.98 6.28
CA PHE A 134 -5.20 5.10 6.56
C PHE A 134 -6.15 5.79 7.53
N ASN A 135 -7.42 5.87 7.17
CA ASN A 135 -8.52 6.15 8.07
C ASN A 135 -9.19 4.82 8.42
N VAL A 136 -9.36 4.52 9.70
CA VAL A 136 -9.88 3.23 10.18
C VAL A 136 -11.06 3.48 11.10
N ALA A 137 -12.26 3.15 10.64
CA ALA A 137 -13.45 3.15 11.48
C ALA A 137 -13.66 1.76 12.10
N LEU A 138 -13.93 1.72 13.40
CA LEU A 138 -14.16 0.49 14.16
C LEU A 138 -15.64 0.29 14.46
N LYS A 139 -16.06 -0.97 14.68
CA LYS A 139 -17.42 -1.28 15.12
C LYS A 139 -17.80 -0.68 16.49
N SER A 140 -16.81 -0.32 17.30
CA SER A 140 -17.02 0.39 18.56
C SER A 140 -17.43 1.87 18.36
N GLY A 141 -17.35 2.39 17.12
CA GLY A 141 -17.53 3.80 16.80
C GLY A 141 -16.26 4.63 16.91
N ALA A 142 -15.13 4.03 17.33
CA ALA A 142 -13.84 4.72 17.33
C ALA A 142 -13.30 4.88 15.91
N PHE A 143 -12.65 6.01 15.67
CA PHE A 143 -12.01 6.34 14.39
C PHE A 143 -10.54 6.63 14.61
N PHE A 144 -9.68 5.95 13.85
CA PHE A 144 -8.24 6.10 13.92
C PHE A 144 -7.70 6.62 12.61
N PHE A 145 -6.60 7.36 12.66
CA PHE A 145 -5.79 7.62 11.48
C PHE A 145 -4.33 7.20 11.69
N ILE A 146 -3.71 6.77 10.59
CA ILE A 146 -2.30 6.38 10.50
C ILE A 146 -1.74 7.09 9.27
N GLY A 147 -1.00 8.19 9.49
CA GLY A 147 -0.32 8.92 8.42
C GLY A 147 0.93 8.20 7.94
N CYS A 148 1.40 8.56 6.76
CA CYS A 148 2.55 7.92 6.12
C CYS A 148 3.82 7.98 6.99
N ALA A 149 4.06 9.10 7.65
CA ALA A 149 5.19 9.31 8.56
C ALA A 149 4.84 9.23 10.06
N SER A 150 3.55 9.23 10.42
CA SER A 150 3.13 9.31 11.82
C SER A 150 1.84 8.51 12.10
N PRO A 151 1.88 7.50 12.98
CA PRO A 151 3.08 7.00 13.65
C PRO A 151 4.07 6.40 12.64
N PRO A 152 5.38 6.35 12.95
CA PRO A 152 6.35 5.70 12.07
C PRO A 152 5.95 4.24 11.80
N ALA A 153 6.15 3.78 10.57
CA ALA A 153 5.91 2.40 10.20
C ALA A 153 6.77 1.46 11.07
N THR A 154 6.20 0.32 11.48
CA THR A 154 6.94 -0.73 12.19
C THR A 154 8.02 -1.35 11.31
N THR A 155 7.78 -1.40 10.00
CA THR A 155 8.78 -1.73 8.99
C THR A 155 8.79 -0.64 7.93
N ASP A 156 9.96 -0.06 7.69
CA ASP A 156 10.28 0.78 6.53
C ASP A 156 11.48 0.15 5.83
N MET A 157 11.22 -0.49 4.70
CA MET A 157 12.24 -1.19 3.93
C MET A 157 12.49 -0.43 2.62
N PRO A 158 13.68 0.19 2.45
CA PRO A 158 14.02 0.92 1.24
C PRO A 158 14.35 -0.04 0.09
N GLY A 159 13.84 0.28 -1.09
CA GLY A 159 14.21 -0.28 -2.39
C GLY A 159 14.98 0.73 -3.24
N GLN A 160 14.98 0.56 -4.55
CA GLN A 160 15.65 1.50 -5.49
C GLN A 160 14.68 2.57 -6.02
N GLY A 161 13.43 2.18 -6.25
CA GLY A 161 12.33 3.05 -6.68
C GLY A 161 11.08 2.92 -5.82
N TRP A 162 11.08 2.03 -4.83
CA TRP A 162 9.95 1.77 -3.93
C TRP A 162 10.40 1.62 -2.48
N HIS A 163 9.54 2.02 -1.55
CA HIS A 163 9.69 1.75 -0.13
C HIS A 163 8.52 0.91 0.34
N ARG A 164 8.78 -0.08 1.19
CA ARG A 164 7.75 -0.89 1.82
C ARG A 164 7.48 -0.39 3.23
N LEU A 165 6.27 0.14 3.44
CA LEU A 165 5.81 0.60 4.74
C LEU A 165 4.78 -0.40 5.31
N ARG A 166 5.02 -0.89 6.53
CA ARG A 166 4.09 -1.75 7.27
C ARG A 166 3.92 -1.26 8.71
N TRP A 167 2.68 -1.14 9.15
CA TRP A 167 2.31 -0.86 10.54
C TRP A 167 1.79 -2.14 11.17
N GLY A 168 2.26 -2.45 12.38
CA GLY A 168 1.92 -3.68 13.10
C GLY A 168 2.88 -4.83 12.83
N ALA A 169 3.31 -5.04 11.58
CA ALA A 169 4.26 -6.11 11.18
C ALA A 169 3.85 -7.50 11.71
N GLY A 170 2.57 -7.87 11.55
CA GLY A 170 1.95 -9.07 12.12
C GLY A 170 1.60 -8.99 13.62
N GLY A 171 1.82 -7.83 14.25
CA GLY A 171 1.58 -7.54 15.66
C GLY A 171 0.38 -6.62 15.91
N VAL A 172 0.58 -5.58 16.73
CA VAL A 172 -0.47 -4.63 17.09
C VAL A 172 -0.35 -3.39 16.20
N VAL A 173 -1.42 -3.09 15.46
CA VAL A 173 -1.53 -1.82 14.74
C VAL A 173 -1.91 -0.71 15.73
N VAL A 174 -1.20 0.41 15.66
CA VAL A 174 -1.46 1.60 16.47
C VAL A 174 -1.80 2.78 15.57
N GLY A 175 -2.62 3.70 16.05
CA GLY A 175 -2.99 4.92 15.33
C GLY A 175 -3.41 6.02 16.29
N PHE A 176 -3.58 7.23 15.77
CA PHE A 176 -4.09 8.35 16.53
C PHE A 176 -5.62 8.35 16.51
N SER A 177 -6.23 8.64 17.65
CA SER A 177 -7.68 8.73 17.79
C SER A 177 -8.03 9.59 19.00
N SER A 178 -9.16 10.29 18.93
CA SER A 178 -9.74 10.95 20.10
C SER A 178 -10.20 9.97 21.19
N SER A 179 -10.30 8.67 20.87
CA SER A 179 -10.56 7.60 21.84
C SER A 179 -9.30 7.09 22.54
N CYS A 180 -8.10 7.55 22.16
CA CYS A 180 -6.88 7.23 22.89
C CYS A 180 -6.83 7.97 24.24
N PRO A 181 -6.12 7.42 25.25
CA PRO A 181 -5.95 8.10 26.54
C PRO A 181 -5.32 9.50 26.42
N ASP A 182 -4.41 9.67 25.47
CA ASP A 182 -3.89 10.95 25.01
C ASP A 182 -4.03 11.00 23.47
N PRO A 183 -4.76 11.97 22.90
CA PRO A 183 -4.94 12.07 21.45
C PRO A 183 -3.65 12.37 20.67
N ASN A 184 -2.58 12.81 21.34
CA ASN A 184 -1.27 13.07 20.73
C ASN A 184 -0.32 11.86 20.83
N VAL A 185 -0.77 10.75 21.41
CA VAL A 185 0.01 9.51 21.53
C VAL A 185 -0.76 8.39 20.83
N PRO A 186 -0.17 7.71 19.83
CA PRO A 186 -0.86 6.65 19.14
C PRO A 186 -1.14 5.50 20.11
N CYS A 187 -2.32 4.90 20.01
CA CYS A 187 -2.72 3.79 20.86
C CYS A 187 -3.20 2.59 20.03
N PRO A 188 -3.24 1.37 20.62
CA PRO A 188 -3.67 0.17 19.91
C PRO A 188 -5.07 0.28 19.30
N ILE A 189 -5.21 -0.16 18.05
CA ILE A 189 -6.49 -0.30 17.37
C ILE A 189 -7.13 -1.62 17.81
N VAL A 190 -7.97 -1.57 18.85
CA VAL A 190 -8.54 -2.74 19.52
C VAL A 190 -10.06 -2.86 19.32
N SER A 191 -10.47 -3.28 18.13
CA SER A 191 -11.85 -3.70 17.82
C SER A 191 -11.89 -4.31 16.42
N ALA A 192 -13.03 -4.91 16.07
CA ALA A 192 -13.28 -5.29 14.69
C ALA A 192 -13.45 -4.05 13.82
N VAL A 193 -12.82 -4.07 12.66
CA VAL A 193 -12.93 -3.04 11.62
C VAL A 193 -14.37 -2.93 11.13
N GLN A 194 -14.82 -1.71 10.91
CA GLN A 194 -16.06 -1.40 10.20
C GLN A 194 -15.76 -0.97 8.76
N GLU A 195 -14.73 -0.16 8.55
CA GLU A 195 -14.33 0.45 7.27
C GLU A 195 -12.88 0.92 7.34
N ILE A 196 -12.18 0.91 6.19
CA ILE A 196 -10.84 1.46 6.05
C ILE A 196 -10.76 2.19 4.71
N ASP A 197 -10.22 3.39 4.74
CA ASP A 197 -9.90 4.18 3.55
C ASP A 197 -8.42 4.56 3.56
N ILE A 198 -7.81 4.63 2.39
CA ILE A 198 -6.61 5.42 2.17
C ILE A 198 -7.07 6.79 1.68
N LEU A 199 -6.57 7.85 2.31
CA LEU A 199 -6.92 9.22 1.96
C LEU A 199 -5.69 10.06 1.61
N PHE A 200 -5.83 10.86 0.56
CA PHE A 200 -4.87 11.84 0.09
C PHE A 200 -5.54 13.21 -0.10
N ASP A 201 -5.37 14.10 0.88
CA ASP A 201 -5.97 15.44 0.92
C ASP A 201 -4.96 16.59 1.02
N ASP A 202 -3.66 16.26 1.00
CA ASP A 202 -2.58 17.24 0.97
C ASP A 202 -2.31 17.72 -0.46
N GLY A 203 -2.20 19.03 -0.60
CA GLY A 203 -1.98 19.70 -1.87
C GLY A 203 -0.50 19.94 -2.16
N ARG A 204 -0.23 20.74 -3.20
CA ARG A 204 1.13 21.20 -3.56
C ARG A 204 1.79 22.16 -2.56
N ASP A 205 1.14 22.45 -1.43
CA ASP A 205 1.56 23.38 -0.38
C ASP A 205 1.79 22.69 0.97
N ALA A 206 1.82 21.35 0.98
CA ALA A 206 2.09 20.52 2.14
C ALA A 206 3.22 19.50 1.85
N GLY A 207 3.76 18.91 2.91
CA GLY A 207 4.86 17.95 2.84
C GLY A 207 6.21 18.56 2.45
N SER A 208 7.23 17.71 2.34
CA SER A 208 8.59 18.12 1.95
C SER A 208 8.77 18.19 0.43
N ASP A 209 7.88 17.59 -0.34
CA ASP A 209 7.95 17.50 -1.80
C ASP A 209 7.16 18.60 -2.52
N GLU A 210 6.19 19.22 -1.86
CA GLU A 210 5.29 20.26 -2.40
C GLU A 210 4.68 19.86 -3.76
N PHE A 211 4.38 18.57 -3.94
CA PHE A 211 4.00 18.01 -5.25
C PHE A 211 2.53 17.61 -5.36
N GLY A 212 1.89 17.16 -4.27
CA GLY A 212 0.46 16.83 -4.26
C GLY A 212 0.11 15.53 -5.00
N LEU A 213 0.98 14.52 -4.95
CA LEU A 213 0.75 13.23 -5.62
C LEU A 213 1.47 12.09 -4.90
N ALA A 214 0.80 10.96 -4.74
CA ALA A 214 1.41 9.71 -4.31
C ALA A 214 1.06 8.56 -5.27
N VAL A 215 2.04 7.69 -5.51
CA VAL A 215 1.82 6.41 -6.20
C VAL A 215 2.08 5.29 -5.21
N LEU A 216 1.03 4.50 -4.97
CA LEU A 216 1.02 3.36 -4.06
C LEU A 216 0.88 2.07 -4.86
N ASP A 217 1.37 0.98 -4.29
CA ASP A 217 1.19 -0.38 -4.81
C ASP A 217 1.21 -1.37 -3.63
N ASN A 218 0.83 -2.63 -3.87
CA ASN A 218 0.86 -3.72 -2.89
C ASN A 218 0.27 -3.32 -1.54
N ILE A 219 -0.93 -2.76 -1.57
CA ILE A 219 -1.69 -2.40 -0.38
C ILE A 219 -1.85 -3.66 0.47
N ASP A 220 -1.56 -3.54 1.76
CA ASP A 220 -1.47 -4.64 2.70
C ASP A 220 -2.55 -4.53 3.78
N VAL A 221 -3.32 -5.60 3.95
CA VAL A 221 -4.15 -5.82 5.14
C VAL A 221 -3.86 -7.22 5.67
N ASN A 222 -3.30 -7.30 6.88
CA ASN A 222 -2.99 -8.56 7.57
C ASN A 222 -2.17 -9.55 6.70
N GLY A 223 -1.20 -9.02 5.95
CA GLY A 223 -0.32 -9.78 5.07
C GLY A 223 -0.97 -10.19 3.76
N VAL A 224 -2.18 -9.72 3.43
CA VAL A 224 -2.81 -9.88 2.11
C VAL A 224 -2.45 -8.67 1.27
N LEU A 225 -1.87 -8.89 0.08
CA LEU A 225 -1.46 -7.82 -0.82
C LEU A 225 -2.49 -7.63 -1.95
N VAL A 226 -2.79 -6.37 -2.28
CA VAL A 226 -3.55 -5.95 -3.46
C VAL A 226 -2.72 -4.92 -4.21
N GLY A 227 -2.25 -5.28 -5.40
CA GLY A 227 -1.48 -4.42 -6.30
C GLY A 227 -2.21 -4.09 -7.59
N ARG A 228 -3.54 -4.14 -7.58
CA ARG A 228 -4.37 -3.95 -8.77
C ARG A 228 -5.75 -3.44 -8.43
N GLY A 229 -6.38 -2.81 -9.42
CA GLY A 229 -7.77 -2.36 -9.30
C GLY A 229 -8.76 -3.49 -9.09
N PRO A 230 -9.98 -3.18 -8.63
CA PRO A 230 -11.10 -4.11 -8.78
C PRO A 230 -11.26 -4.36 -10.29
N ASP A 231 -11.16 -5.61 -10.74
CA ASP A 231 -11.16 -5.97 -12.16
C ASP A 231 -12.25 -5.19 -12.93
N ASP A 232 -11.83 -4.35 -13.88
CA ASP A 232 -12.48 -4.27 -15.18
C ASP A 232 -11.84 -5.38 -16.01
N ASP A 233 -12.63 -6.04 -16.83
CA ASP A 233 -12.39 -7.36 -17.39
C ASP A 233 -11.29 -7.38 -18.47
N GLY A 234 -10.08 -6.85 -18.23
CA GLY A 234 -8.99 -6.87 -19.22
C GLY A 234 -9.27 -6.14 -20.53
N ASP A 235 -10.37 -5.39 -20.62
CA ASP A 235 -10.82 -4.69 -21.83
C ASP A 235 -10.99 -3.19 -21.56
N GLU A 236 -9.95 -2.51 -21.10
CA GLU A 236 -9.84 -1.06 -21.38
C GLU A 236 -9.06 -0.89 -22.70
N GLY A 237 -9.80 -0.89 -23.81
CA GLY A 237 -9.40 -0.17 -25.04
C GLY A 237 -8.92 -0.97 -26.25
N GLY A 238 -9.22 -2.26 -26.35
CA GLY A 238 -9.05 -3.03 -27.59
C GLY A 238 -10.29 -2.97 -28.49
N GLY A 239 -10.71 -1.77 -28.92
CA GLY A 239 -11.92 -1.64 -29.73
C GLY A 239 -12.18 -0.23 -30.27
N GLU A 240 -11.84 -0.07 -31.54
CA GLU A 240 -12.47 0.83 -32.53
C GLU A 240 -12.13 2.33 -32.50
N ASP A 241 -10.97 2.64 -33.09
CA ASP A 241 -10.81 3.70 -34.06
C ASP A 241 -9.92 3.20 -35.21
N ASP A 242 -10.57 2.54 -36.18
CA ASP A 242 -10.14 2.58 -37.58
C ASP A 242 -10.09 4.06 -37.97
N ASP A 243 -8.93 4.72 -37.79
CA ASP A 243 -8.48 5.95 -38.47
C ASP A 243 -7.07 6.34 -37.93
N HIS A 244 -6.10 5.43 -38.04
CA HIS A 244 -4.68 5.80 -37.93
C HIS A 244 -4.19 6.41 -39.24
N ASP A 245 -4.53 7.66 -39.49
CA ASP A 245 -3.76 8.52 -40.37
C ASP A 245 -2.42 8.86 -39.66
N ASP A 246 -1.42 8.05 -39.99
CA ASP A 246 0.01 8.36 -40.10
C ASP A 246 0.58 9.47 -39.19
N PHE A 247 1.05 9.09 -38.00
CA PHE A 247 2.03 9.89 -37.26
C PHE A 247 3.43 9.28 -37.44
N GLU A 248 4.08 9.64 -38.54
CA GLU A 248 5.53 9.48 -38.70
C GLU A 248 6.26 10.30 -37.63
N PHE A 249 6.96 9.64 -36.72
CA PHE A 249 7.95 10.30 -35.88
C PHE A 249 9.17 10.66 -36.74
N HIS A 250 9.25 11.90 -37.19
CA HIS A 250 10.51 12.46 -37.65
C HIS A 250 11.47 12.57 -36.46
N HIS A 251 12.45 11.67 -36.44
CA HIS A 251 13.61 11.80 -35.58
C HIS A 251 14.38 13.07 -35.94
N SER A 252 14.60 13.93 -34.95
CA SER A 252 15.63 14.98 -34.98
C SER A 252 16.43 14.91 -33.69
#